data_AF-A0A3P3RK37-F1
#
_entry.id   AF-A0A3P3RK37-F1
#
_cell.length_a   1.000
_cell.length_b   1.000
_cell.length_c   1.000
_cell.angle_alpha   90.00
_cell.angle_beta   90.00
_cell.angle_gamma   90.00
#
_symmetry.space_group_name_H-M   'P 1'
#
loop_
_entity.id
_entity.type
_entity.pdbx_description
1 polymer ?
#
loop_
_entity_poly.entity_id
_entity_poly.type
_entity_poly.pdbx_seq_one_letter_code
_entity_poly.pdbx_strand_id
1 'polypeptide(L)'
;MTANQLDEMFEDGLKNIYYTEQQLVDTLSELEQQTAEDTLREAFSEHRSETEEHVHRLEEVFGMMDMEPEGKPDRAVEGLIEDHDEFASRDPEQQVLDRFNLSAGQKTEHYEIGAYDTLIPTASDLGMDEAADLLEQSRQEEENALNKLSDISRETRSPE
;
A
#
# COMPACT_ATOMS: atom_id res chain seq x y z
N MET A 1 8.16 18.23 -20.25
CA MET A 1 8.46 18.47 -18.82
C MET A 1 9.87 19.01 -18.76
N THR A 2 10.12 20.10 -18.04
CA THR A 2 11.49 20.52 -17.71
C THR A 2 12.01 19.66 -16.57
N ALA A 3 13.33 19.51 -16.40
CA ALA A 3 13.92 18.71 -15.31
C ALA A 3 13.28 19.02 -13.93
N ASN A 4 13.14 20.31 -13.60
CA ASN A 4 12.52 20.76 -12.35
C ASN A 4 11.07 20.29 -12.13
N GLN A 5 10.31 20.04 -13.20
CA GLN A 5 8.92 19.54 -13.08
C GLN A 5 8.87 18.03 -12.85
N LEU A 6 9.90 17.30 -13.29
CA LEU A 6 10.01 15.87 -13.05
C LEU A 6 10.48 15.62 -11.62
N ASP A 7 11.43 16.43 -11.12
CA ASP A 7 11.85 16.46 -9.71
C ASP A 7 10.65 16.71 -8.78
N GLU A 8 9.87 17.77 -9.06
CA GLU A 8 8.66 18.10 -8.29
C GLU A 8 7.62 16.96 -8.32
N MET A 9 7.42 16.31 -9.47
CA MET A 9 6.49 15.19 -9.61
C MET A 9 6.95 13.97 -8.81
N PHE A 10 8.24 13.66 -8.84
CA PHE A 10 8.83 12.56 -8.09
C PHE A 10 8.73 12.81 -6.59
N GLU A 11 9.10 14.01 -6.14
CA GLU A 11 8.99 14.42 -4.74
C GLU A 11 7.54 14.31 -4.24
N ASP A 12 6.58 14.86 -4.97
CA ASP A 12 5.16 14.80 -4.59
C ASP A 12 4.67 13.35 -4.49
N GLY A 13 5.04 12.50 -5.46
CA GLY A 13 4.66 11.09 -5.45
C GLY A 13 5.31 10.32 -4.30
N LEU A 14 6.59 10.59 -3.99
CA LEU A 14 7.31 9.96 -2.88
C LEU A 14 6.67 10.34 -1.53
N LYS A 15 6.29 11.61 -1.36
CA LYS A 15 5.56 12.09 -0.18
C LYS A 15 4.17 11.46 -0.05
N ASN A 16 3.49 11.22 -1.17
CA ASN A 16 2.17 10.59 -1.18
C ASN A 16 2.23 9.10 -0.83
N ILE A 17 3.16 8.33 -1.43
CA ILE A 17 3.30 6.91 -1.08
C ILE A 17 3.82 6.75 0.36
N TYR A 18 4.73 7.60 0.84
CA TYR A 18 5.18 7.57 2.23
C TYR A 18 4.04 7.83 3.23
N TYR A 19 3.16 8.78 2.93
CA TYR A 19 1.95 8.98 3.73
C TYR A 19 1.05 7.74 3.69
N THR A 20 0.86 7.17 2.51
CA THR A 20 0.03 5.97 2.30
C THR A 20 0.51 4.82 3.18
N GLU A 21 1.78 4.44 3.07
CA GLU A 21 2.39 3.35 3.85
C GLU A 21 2.22 3.59 5.37
N GLN A 22 2.43 4.82 5.84
CA GLN A 22 2.21 5.17 7.24
C GLN A 22 0.76 4.96 7.69
N GLN A 23 -0.22 5.32 6.87
CA GLN A 23 -1.63 5.08 7.20
C GLN A 23 -1.98 3.59 7.15
N LEU A 24 -1.35 2.83 6.24
CA LEU A 24 -1.61 1.42 6.07
C LEU A 24 -1.05 0.56 7.20
N VAL A 25 0.07 0.94 7.84
CA VAL A 25 0.56 0.25 9.05
C VAL A 25 -0.53 0.18 10.14
N ASP A 26 -1.24 1.28 10.37
CA ASP A 26 -2.34 1.36 11.34
C ASP A 26 -3.58 0.62 10.81
N THR A 27 -3.96 0.88 9.55
CA THR A 27 -5.13 0.27 8.92
C THR A 27 -5.04 -1.25 8.87
N LEU A 28 -3.87 -1.82 8.55
CA LEU A 28 -3.65 -3.26 8.51
C LEU A 28 -3.77 -3.88 9.89
N SER A 29 -3.38 -3.16 10.95
CA SER A 29 -3.61 -3.63 12.33
C SER A 29 -5.10 -3.70 12.66
N GLU A 30 -5.90 -2.75 12.16
CA GLU A 30 -7.35 -2.77 12.33
C GLU A 30 -7.99 -3.90 11.51
N LEU A 31 -7.57 -4.09 10.27
CA LEU A 31 -8.04 -5.18 9.40
C LEU A 31 -7.73 -6.56 10.01
N GLU A 32 -6.54 -6.74 10.59
CA GLU A 32 -6.16 -7.95 11.33
C GLU A 32 -7.15 -8.22 12.48
N GLN A 33 -7.47 -7.20 13.28
CA GLN A 33 -8.36 -7.35 14.44
C GLN A 33 -9.83 -7.58 14.05
N GLN A 34 -10.27 -7.00 12.94
CA GLN A 34 -11.65 -7.09 12.46
C GLN A 34 -11.93 -8.35 11.65
N THR A 35 -10.89 -9.09 11.24
CA THR A 35 -11.01 -10.27 10.39
C THR A 35 -11.07 -11.56 11.21
N ALA A 36 -12.11 -12.38 10.99
CA ALA A 36 -12.29 -13.65 11.68
C ALA A 36 -11.63 -14.84 10.96
N GLU A 37 -11.52 -14.77 9.63
CA GLU A 37 -10.87 -15.80 8.82
C GLU A 37 -9.35 -15.80 9.07
N ASP A 38 -8.83 -16.93 9.56
CA ASP A 38 -7.45 -17.01 10.06
C ASP A 38 -6.41 -16.74 8.96
N THR A 39 -6.64 -17.19 7.73
CA THR A 39 -5.71 -17.01 6.61
C THR A 39 -5.62 -15.55 6.17
N LEU A 40 -6.76 -14.86 6.09
CA LEU A 40 -6.84 -13.44 5.75
C LEU A 40 -6.25 -12.58 6.86
N ARG A 41 -6.48 -12.94 8.13
CA ARG A 41 -5.85 -12.26 9.26
C ARG A 41 -4.33 -12.39 9.22
N GLU A 42 -3.81 -13.59 8.94
CA GLU A 42 -2.37 -13.83 8.79
C GLU A 42 -1.80 -13.02 7.61
N ALA A 43 -2.49 -12.98 6.46
CA ALA A 43 -2.09 -12.15 5.32
C ALA A 43 -1.99 -10.66 5.69
N PHE A 44 -2.94 -10.09 6.44
CA PHE A 44 -2.85 -8.69 6.90
C PHE A 44 -1.71 -8.48 7.90
N SER A 45 -1.48 -9.41 8.81
CA SER A 45 -0.36 -9.32 9.77
C SER A 45 1.01 -9.40 9.10
N GLU A 46 1.16 -10.29 8.10
CA GLU A 46 2.39 -10.39 7.31
C GLU A 46 2.61 -9.09 6.52
N HIS A 47 1.59 -8.65 5.80
CA HIS A 47 1.68 -7.46 4.97
C HIS A 47 1.98 -6.21 5.81
N ARG A 48 1.37 -6.06 7.00
CA ARG A 48 1.71 -4.98 7.95
C ARG A 48 3.20 -4.93 8.28
N SER A 49 3.85 -6.08 8.42
CA SER A 49 5.30 -6.15 8.70
C SER A 49 6.12 -5.75 7.47
N GLU A 50 5.65 -6.08 6.26
CA GLU A 50 6.26 -5.63 4.99
C GLU A 50 6.11 -4.10 4.85
N THR A 51 4.92 -3.55 5.09
CA THR A 51 4.61 -2.10 5.08
C THR A 51 5.52 -1.30 6.03
N GLU A 52 5.79 -1.82 7.24
CA GLU A 52 6.75 -1.18 8.17
C GLU A 52 8.16 -1.07 7.56
N GLU A 53 8.60 -2.07 6.79
CA GLU A 53 9.88 -2.02 6.06
C GLU A 53 9.80 -1.11 4.82
N HIS A 54 8.63 -1.00 4.17
CA HIS A 54 8.41 -0.08 3.04
C HIS A 54 8.60 1.38 3.48
N VAL A 55 8.03 1.75 4.64
CA VAL A 55 8.26 3.06 5.27
C VAL A 55 9.75 3.32 5.43
N HIS A 56 10.52 2.36 5.93
CA HIS A 56 11.97 2.50 6.09
C HIS A 56 12.71 2.66 4.75
N ARG A 57 12.36 1.90 3.72
CA ARG A 57 12.95 2.07 2.37
C ARG A 57 12.66 3.45 1.79
N LEU A 58 11.44 3.97 1.99
CA LEU A 58 11.09 5.31 1.54
C LEU A 58 11.89 6.39 2.29
N GLU A 59 12.17 6.21 3.58
CA GLU A 59 13.07 7.08 4.35
C GLU A 59 14.50 7.07 3.78
N GLU A 60 15.00 5.91 3.34
CA GLU A 60 16.28 5.83 2.63
C GLU A 60 16.24 6.61 1.31
N VAL A 61 15.16 6.49 0.53
CA VAL A 61 14.99 7.23 -0.73
C VAL A 61 14.93 8.75 -0.49
N PHE A 62 14.23 9.22 0.53
CA PHE A 62 14.27 10.64 0.95
C PHE A 62 15.70 11.09 1.28
N GLY A 63 16.46 10.24 1.98
CA GLY A 63 17.87 10.49 2.30
C GLY A 63 18.75 10.66 1.05
N MET A 64 18.49 9.88 -0.01
CA MET A 64 19.20 10.02 -1.30
C MET A 64 18.91 11.35 -2.00
N MET A 65 17.81 12.02 -1.66
CA MET A 65 17.43 13.34 -2.16
C MET A 65 17.91 14.49 -1.25
N ASP A 66 18.66 14.20 -0.18
CA ASP A 66 18.98 15.14 0.89
C ASP A 66 17.72 15.82 1.50
N MET A 67 16.62 15.06 1.59
CA MET A 67 15.32 15.51 2.09
C MET A 67 14.96 14.84 3.41
N GLU A 68 14.25 15.57 4.27
CA GLU A 68 13.62 14.98 5.46
C GLU A 68 12.32 14.26 5.03
N PRO A 69 12.10 13.01 5.47
CA PRO A 69 10.86 12.29 5.18
C PRO A 69 9.64 13.05 5.70
N GLU A 70 8.72 13.39 4.80
CA GLU A 70 7.49 14.09 5.13
C GLU A 70 6.34 13.53 4.29
N GLY A 71 5.33 12.97 4.95
CA GLY A 71 4.12 12.49 4.28
C GLY A 71 3.25 13.65 3.80
N LYS A 72 2.75 13.56 2.58
CA LYS A 72 1.72 14.44 2.05
C LYS A 72 0.41 13.66 1.95
N PRO A 73 -0.70 14.19 2.51
CA PRO A 73 -2.00 13.53 2.45
C PRO A 73 -2.35 13.05 1.05
N ASP A 74 -2.69 11.77 0.99
CA ASP A 74 -3.03 11.06 -0.22
C ASP A 74 -4.52 10.75 -0.24
N ARG A 75 -5.25 11.43 -1.13
CA ARG A 75 -6.70 11.30 -1.19
C ARG A 75 -7.17 9.94 -1.67
N ALA A 76 -6.31 9.18 -2.37
CA ALA A 76 -6.69 7.86 -2.85
C ALA A 76 -6.76 6.87 -1.69
N VAL A 77 -5.72 6.80 -0.85
CA VAL A 77 -5.73 5.93 0.33
C VAL A 77 -6.75 6.41 1.37
N GLU A 78 -6.87 7.72 1.60
CA GLU A 78 -7.88 8.27 2.52
C GLU A 78 -9.29 7.85 2.11
N GLY A 79 -9.61 7.90 0.82
CA GLY A 79 -10.90 7.44 0.32
C GLY A 79 -11.12 5.93 0.50
N LEU A 80 -10.08 5.11 0.36
CA LEU A 80 -10.18 3.66 0.58
C LEU A 80 -10.43 3.33 2.07
N ILE A 81 -9.75 4.03 2.97
CA ILE A 81 -9.92 3.91 4.43
C ILE A 81 -11.33 4.40 4.83
N GLU A 82 -11.75 5.55 4.33
CA GLU A 82 -13.10 6.09 4.58
C GLU A 82 -14.21 5.13 4.10
N ASP A 83 -14.06 4.56 2.89
CA ASP A 83 -14.99 3.55 2.35
C ASP A 83 -15.07 2.31 3.25
N HIS A 84 -13.94 1.89 3.82
CA HIS A 84 -13.87 0.77 4.75
C HIS A 84 -14.57 1.09 6.07
N ASP A 85 -14.24 2.21 6.69
CA ASP A 85 -14.80 2.62 7.97
C ASP A 85 -16.31 2.83 7.88
N GLU A 86 -16.79 3.44 6.78
CA GLU A 86 -18.21 3.58 6.53
C GLU A 86 -18.89 2.21 6.44
N PHE A 87 -18.28 1.25 5.77
CA PHE A 87 -18.84 -0.10 5.64
C PHE A 87 -18.87 -0.83 6.98
N ALA A 88 -17.76 -0.84 7.71
CA ALA A 88 -17.62 -1.50 9.02
C ALA A 88 -18.59 -0.90 10.06
N SER A 89 -18.82 0.42 10.03
CA SER A 89 -19.73 1.12 10.94
C SER A 89 -21.20 0.67 10.83
N ARG A 90 -21.57 -0.02 9.75
CA ARG A 90 -22.92 -0.56 9.52
C ARG A 90 -23.16 -1.89 10.23
N ASP A 91 -22.17 -2.39 10.98
CA ASP A 91 -22.20 -3.66 11.72
C ASP A 91 -22.64 -4.84 10.82
N PRO A 92 -21.94 -5.08 9.69
CA PRO A 92 -22.25 -6.20 8.80
C PRO A 92 -22.00 -7.55 9.50
N GLU A 93 -22.62 -8.61 8.99
CA GLU A 93 -22.27 -9.97 9.41
C GLU A 93 -20.78 -10.23 9.17
N GLN A 94 -20.11 -10.94 10.09
CA GLN A 94 -18.65 -11.16 10.05
C GLN A 94 -18.15 -11.69 8.69
N GLN A 95 -18.85 -12.65 8.08
CA GLN A 95 -18.48 -13.19 6.77
C GLN A 95 -18.54 -12.14 5.65
N VAL A 96 -19.45 -11.17 5.77
CA VAL A 96 -19.58 -10.05 4.83
C VAL A 96 -18.46 -9.04 5.08
N LEU A 97 -18.10 -8.77 6.34
CA LEU A 97 -16.95 -7.93 6.70
C LEU A 97 -15.64 -8.52 6.16
N ASP A 98 -15.35 -9.80 6.42
CA ASP A 98 -14.12 -10.45 5.94
C ASP A 98 -13.99 -10.36 4.40
N ARG A 99 -15.10 -10.55 3.67
CA ARG A 99 -15.11 -10.39 2.21
C ARG A 99 -14.90 -8.95 1.75
N PHE A 100 -15.41 -7.98 2.51
CA PHE A 100 -15.17 -6.57 2.24
C PHE A 100 -13.70 -6.21 2.50
N ASN A 101 -13.15 -6.61 3.64
CA ASN A 101 -11.75 -6.40 4.02
C ASN A 101 -10.81 -6.96 2.96
N LEU A 102 -11.07 -8.18 2.49
CA LEU A 102 -10.33 -8.78 1.38
C LEU A 102 -10.35 -7.91 0.12
N SER A 103 -11.53 -7.40 -0.26
CA SER A 103 -11.65 -6.53 -1.42
C SER A 103 -11.01 -5.16 -1.21
N ALA A 104 -11.02 -4.63 0.01
CA ALA A 104 -10.40 -3.36 0.35
C ALA A 104 -8.87 -3.46 0.28
N GLY A 105 -8.30 -4.54 0.85
CA GLY A 105 -6.89 -4.89 0.70
C GLY A 105 -6.49 -4.93 -0.78
N GLN A 106 -7.16 -5.75 -1.60
CA GLN A 106 -6.84 -5.84 -3.04
C GLN A 106 -6.88 -4.50 -3.80
N LYS A 107 -7.81 -3.59 -3.46
CA LYS A 107 -7.87 -2.26 -4.09
C LYS A 107 -6.68 -1.39 -3.67
N THR A 108 -6.26 -1.51 -2.42
CA THR A 108 -5.11 -0.81 -1.86
C THR A 108 -3.83 -1.27 -2.54
N GLU A 109 -3.60 -2.58 -2.64
CA GLU A 109 -2.42 -3.12 -3.37
C GLU A 109 -2.35 -2.61 -4.82
N HIS A 110 -3.50 -2.59 -5.53
CA HIS A 110 -3.57 -2.07 -6.89
C HIS A 110 -3.22 -0.58 -6.98
N TYR A 111 -3.59 0.18 -5.96
CA TYR A 111 -3.22 1.59 -5.86
C TYR A 111 -1.70 1.74 -5.70
N GLU A 112 -1.12 1.02 -4.74
CA GLU A 112 0.31 1.08 -4.40
C GLU A 112 1.20 0.61 -5.55
N ILE A 113 0.86 -0.52 -6.18
CA ILE A 113 1.55 -0.99 -7.40
C ILE A 113 1.54 0.11 -8.48
N GLY A 114 0.40 0.80 -8.68
CA GLY A 114 0.31 1.90 -9.64
C GLY A 114 1.14 3.12 -9.27
N ALA A 115 1.25 3.43 -7.97
CA ALA A 115 2.08 4.51 -7.45
C ALA A 115 3.57 4.18 -7.66
N TYR A 116 4.02 2.99 -7.27
CA TYR A 116 5.38 2.52 -7.48
C TYR A 116 5.73 2.40 -8.97
N ASP A 117 4.84 1.87 -9.82
CA ASP A 117 4.99 1.81 -11.29
C ASP A 117 5.24 3.18 -11.92
N THR A 118 4.80 4.26 -11.26
CA THR A 118 5.06 5.64 -11.70
C THR A 118 6.39 6.16 -11.15
N LEU A 119 6.70 5.88 -9.88
CA LEU A 119 7.90 6.39 -9.22
C LEU A 119 9.19 5.75 -9.72
N ILE A 120 9.20 4.44 -9.98
CA ILE A 120 10.39 3.69 -10.40
C ILE A 120 11.01 4.24 -11.70
N PRO A 121 10.27 4.32 -12.82
CA PRO A 121 10.85 4.89 -14.05
C PRO A 121 11.18 6.38 -13.89
N THR A 122 10.45 7.11 -13.06
CA THR A 122 10.76 8.52 -12.77
C THR A 122 12.10 8.66 -12.04
N ALA A 123 12.37 7.82 -11.04
CA ALA A 123 13.66 7.76 -10.35
C ALA A 123 14.80 7.46 -11.33
N SER A 124 14.61 6.49 -12.24
CA SER A 124 15.59 6.19 -13.29
C SER A 124 15.82 7.36 -14.25
N ASP A 125 14.76 8.06 -14.67
CA ASP A 125 14.86 9.25 -15.53
C ASP A 125 15.64 10.41 -14.85
N LEU A 126 15.62 10.45 -13.52
CA LEU A 126 16.39 11.39 -12.68
C LEU A 126 17.81 10.90 -12.37
N GLY A 127 18.18 9.69 -12.82
CA GLY A 127 19.49 9.08 -12.55
C GLY A 127 19.66 8.56 -11.12
N MET A 128 18.55 8.32 -10.41
CA MET A 128 18.51 7.76 -9.07
C MET A 128 18.28 6.24 -9.12
N ASP A 129 19.18 5.51 -9.77
CA ASP A 129 19.03 4.06 -10.00
C ASP A 129 18.89 3.26 -8.69
N GLU A 130 19.61 3.66 -7.63
CA GLU A 130 19.51 3.02 -6.31
C GLU A 130 18.13 3.22 -5.66
N ALA A 131 17.52 4.40 -5.84
CA ALA A 131 16.14 4.63 -5.38
C ALA A 131 15.14 3.80 -6.19
N ALA A 132 15.33 3.70 -7.51
CA ALA A 132 14.49 2.85 -8.36
C ALA A 132 14.54 1.37 -7.91
N ASP A 133 15.72 0.86 -7.55
CA ASP A 133 15.89 -0.51 -7.05
C ASP A 133 15.22 -0.73 -5.68
N LEU A 134 15.21 0.26 -4.79
CA LEU A 134 14.49 0.19 -3.51
C LEU A 134 12.97 0.21 -3.71
N LEU A 135 12.49 1.09 -4.58
CA LEU A 135 11.06 1.20 -4.90
C LEU A 135 10.52 -0.05 -5.59
N GLU A 136 11.31 -0.68 -6.48
CA GLU A 136 10.94 -1.95 -7.12
C GLU A 136 10.84 -3.10 -6.09
N GLN A 137 11.63 -3.08 -5.02
CA GLN A 137 11.52 -4.08 -3.96
C GLN A 137 10.16 -4.00 -3.24
N SER A 138 9.74 -2.81 -2.82
CA SER A 138 8.40 -2.63 -2.21
C SER A 138 7.30 -2.99 -3.21
N ARG A 139 7.38 -2.51 -4.46
CA ARG A 139 6.44 -2.87 -5.52
C ARG A 139 6.25 -4.38 -5.69
N GLN A 140 7.34 -5.15 -5.65
CA GLN A 140 7.29 -6.60 -5.80
C GLN A 140 6.67 -7.29 -4.58
N GLU A 141 6.88 -6.74 -3.38
CA GLU A 141 6.21 -7.17 -2.15
C GLU A 141 4.70 -6.90 -2.22
N GLU A 142 4.26 -5.74 -2.74
CA GLU A 142 2.81 -5.47 -2.95
C GLU A 142 2.20 -6.44 -3.96
N GLU A 143 2.92 -6.75 -5.03
CA GLU A 143 2.45 -7.74 -5.99
C GLU A 143 2.30 -9.13 -5.34
N ASN A 144 3.18 -9.49 -4.41
CA ASN A 144 3.06 -10.73 -3.65
C ASN A 144 1.87 -10.69 -2.68
N ALA A 145 1.67 -9.58 -1.95
CA ALA A 145 0.52 -9.37 -1.08
C ALA A 145 -0.81 -9.48 -1.87
N LEU A 146 -0.92 -8.78 -3.00
CA LEU A 146 -2.06 -8.87 -3.91
C LEU A 146 -2.33 -10.31 -4.40
N ASN A 147 -1.27 -11.05 -4.73
CA ASN A 147 -1.40 -12.45 -5.14
C ASN A 147 -1.93 -13.32 -4.00
N LYS A 148 -1.41 -13.17 -2.78
CA LYS A 148 -1.92 -13.87 -1.57
C LYS A 148 -3.41 -13.59 -1.37
N LEU A 149 -3.82 -12.32 -1.37
CA LEU A 149 -5.23 -11.93 -1.24
C LEU A 149 -6.09 -12.51 -2.38
N SER A 150 -5.58 -12.50 -3.60
CA SER A 150 -6.28 -13.06 -4.76
C SER A 150 -6.50 -14.57 -4.66
N ASP A 151 -5.56 -15.31 -4.08
CA ASP A 151 -5.70 -16.74 -3.84
C ASP A 151 -6.73 -17.03 -2.75
N ILE A 152 -6.70 -16.30 -1.62
CA ILE A 152 -7.74 -16.37 -0.58
C ILE A 152 -9.14 -16.10 -1.18
N SER A 153 -9.25 -15.11 -2.07
CA SER A 153 -10.50 -14.77 -2.76
C SER A 153 -11.04 -15.90 -3.62
N ARG A 154 -10.16 -16.65 -4.30
CA ARG A 154 -10.54 -17.78 -5.15
C ARG A 154 -10.99 -18.97 -4.31
N GLU A 155 -10.31 -19.26 -3.21
CA GLU A 155 -10.66 -20.35 -2.30
C GLU A 155 -12.00 -20.09 -1.61
N THR A 156 -12.27 -18.83 -1.22
CA THR A 156 -13.53 -18.42 -0.58
C THR A 156 -14.74 -18.44 -1.54
N ARG A 157 -14.51 -18.51 -2.87
CA ARG A 157 -15.55 -18.60 -3.90
C ARG A 157 -16.04 -20.02 -4.18
N SER A 158 -15.51 -21.05 -3.53
CA SER A 158 -15.95 -22.43 -3.70
C SER A 158 -16.88 -22.89 -2.56
N PRO A 159 -18.19 -22.58 -2.61
CA PRO A 159 -19.17 -23.38 -1.88
C PRO A 159 -19.42 -24.68 -2.66
N GLU A 160 -19.33 -25.82 -1.97
CA GLU A 160 -20.01 -27.05 -2.38
C GLU A 160 -21.55 -26.86 -2.39
#